data_AF-A0A5J5EUZ2-F1
#
_entry.id   AF-A0A5J5EUZ2-F1
#
_cell.length_a   1.000
_cell.length_b   1.000
_cell.length_c   1.000
_cell.angle_alpha   90.00
_cell.angle_beta   90.00
_cell.angle_gamma   90.00
#
_symmetry.space_group_name_H-M   'P 1'
#
loop_
_entity.id
_entity.type
_entity.pdbx_description
1 polymer ?
#
loop_
_entity_poly.entity_id
_entity_poly.type
_entity_poly.pdbx_seq_one_letter_code
_entity_poly.pdbx_strand_id
1 'polypeptide(L)'
;MGGGLGHVCTAIARKHKNFRFMGQDLNTVVERGRAVVAEQAPDVTERIQFMEHSFWDPQTIAADVYFMRIVLHDWADNACFKNLEEYHPRNETELEDPDIGRTTSGGKVGASCGG
;
A
#
# COMPACT_ATOMS: atom_id res chain seq x y z
N MET A 1 -0.04 -1.47 5.90
CA MET A 1 -1.22 -1.16 6.73
C MET A 1 -1.94 -2.45 7.09
N GLY A 2 -2.18 -2.70 8.38
CA GLY A 2 -2.73 -3.99 8.82
C GLY A 2 -1.76 -5.14 8.57
N GLY A 3 -0.49 -4.95 8.95
CA GLY A 3 0.57 -5.93 8.72
C GLY A 3 0.43 -7.19 9.56
N GLY A 4 -0.44 -7.18 10.58
CA GLY A 4 -0.54 -8.24 11.56
C GLY A 4 0.83 -8.49 12.22
N LEU A 5 1.15 -9.76 12.44
CA LEU A 5 2.41 -10.17 13.06
C LEU A 5 3.62 -10.19 12.09
N GLY A 6 3.47 -9.64 10.88
CA GLY A 6 4.57 -9.51 9.92
C GLY A 6 4.87 -10.75 9.06
N HIS A 7 4.04 -11.80 9.11
CA HIS A 7 4.28 -13.06 8.35
C HIS A 7 4.47 -12.85 6.84
N VAL A 8 3.65 -11.98 6.23
CA VAL A 8 3.75 -11.67 4.80
C VAL A 8 5.03 -10.90 4.51
N CYS A 9 5.34 -9.89 5.32
CA CYS A 9 6.58 -9.12 5.21
C CYS A 9 7.82 -10.04 5.32
N THR A 10 7.82 -10.97 6.27
CA THR A 10 8.88 -11.97 6.44
C THR A 10 9.06 -12.84 5.20
N ALA A 11 7.96 -13.36 4.64
CA ALA A 11 8.02 -14.19 3.43
C ALA A 11 8.60 -13.44 2.24
N ILE A 12 8.16 -12.19 2.01
CA ILE A 12 8.65 -11.37 0.90
C ILE A 12 10.10 -10.95 1.15
N ALA A 13 10.46 -10.53 2.37
CA ALA A 13 11.81 -10.16 2.74
C ALA A 13 12.80 -11.31 2.52
N ARG A 14 12.42 -12.55 2.82
CA ARG A 14 13.30 -13.72 2.59
C ARG A 14 13.56 -13.96 1.10
N LYS A 15 12.54 -13.80 0.27
CA LYS A 15 12.62 -13.97 -1.19
C LYS A 15 13.33 -12.82 -1.89
N HIS A 16 13.18 -11.59 -1.39
CA HIS A 16 13.73 -10.39 -1.99
C HIS A 16 14.56 -9.59 -0.97
N LYS A 17 15.90 -9.62 -1.13
CA LYS A 17 16.84 -9.04 -0.16
C LYS A 17 16.86 -7.51 -0.14
N ASN A 18 16.38 -6.85 -1.19
CA ASN A 18 16.43 -5.40 -1.35
C ASN A 18 15.20 -4.67 -0.76
N PHE A 19 14.16 -5.41 -0.36
CA PHE A 19 12.94 -4.81 0.19
C PHE A 19 13.07 -4.57 1.69
N ARG A 20 12.49 -3.46 2.13
CA ARG A 20 12.29 -3.07 3.53
C ARG A 20 10.80 -2.89 3.77
N PHE A 21 10.37 -3.20 4.99
CA PHE A 21 8.96 -3.24 5.35
C PHE A 21 8.71 -2.41 6.59
N MET A 22 7.59 -1.68 6.57
CA MET A 22 7.03 -1.01 7.73
C MET A 22 5.62 -1.53 8.01
N GLY A 23 5.50 -2.34 9.06
CA GLY A 23 4.22 -2.81 9.58
C GLY A 23 3.55 -1.73 10.41
N GLN A 24 2.48 -1.14 9.89
CA GLN A 24 1.64 -0.18 10.60
C GLN A 24 0.35 -0.85 11.08
N ASP A 25 0.11 -0.79 12.39
CA ASP A 25 -1.02 -1.44 13.06
C ASP A 25 -1.28 -0.80 14.45
N LEU A 26 -2.31 -1.28 15.15
CA LEU A 26 -2.57 -0.88 16.54
C LEU A 26 -1.43 -1.32 17.47
N ASN A 27 -1.20 -0.58 18.55
CA ASN A 27 -0.08 -0.79 19.49
C ASN A 27 0.09 -2.27 19.91
N THR A 28 -1.01 -2.90 20.32
CA THR A 28 -1.02 -4.31 20.79
C THR A 28 -0.55 -5.30 19.73
N VAL A 29 -0.79 -5.01 18.45
CA VAL A 29 -0.35 -5.83 17.32
C VAL A 29 1.11 -5.54 16.99
N VAL A 30 1.51 -4.27 17.05
CA VAL A 30 2.88 -3.82 16.80
C VAL A 30 3.88 -4.45 17.77
N GLU A 31 3.58 -4.46 19.07
CA GLU A 31 4.45 -5.08 20.08
C GLU A 31 4.61 -6.58 19.84
N ARG A 32 3.50 -7.28 19.61
CA ARG A 32 3.51 -8.71 19.30
C ARG A 32 4.24 -9.02 18.00
N GLY A 33 4.03 -8.21 16.96
CA GLY A 33 4.68 -8.36 15.66
C GLY A 33 6.20 -8.23 15.76
N ARG A 34 6.70 -7.24 16.51
CA ARG A 34 8.14 -7.11 16.78
C ARG A 34 8.71 -8.35 17.44
N ALA A 35 8.07 -8.86 18.49
CA ALA A 35 8.52 -10.03 19.22
C ALA A 35 8.55 -11.28 18.31
N VAL A 36 7.47 -11.52 17.57
CA VAL A 36 7.35 -12.67 16.64
C VAL A 36 8.41 -12.62 15.55
N VAL A 37 8.65 -11.46 14.94
CA VAL A 37 9.68 -11.33 13.90
C VAL A 37 11.08 -11.52 14.48
N ALA A 38 11.37 -10.95 15.65
CA ALA A 38 12.66 -11.11 16.31
C ALA A 38 12.98 -12.58 16.64
N GLU A 39 11.97 -13.32 17.11
CA GLU A 39 12.10 -14.73 17.48
C GLU A 39 12.17 -15.66 16.26
N GLN A 40 11.25 -15.50 15.30
CA GLN A 40 11.04 -16.48 14.22
C GLN A 40 11.74 -16.13 12.92
N ALA A 41 12.20 -14.89 12.78
CA ALA A 41 12.81 -14.38 11.56
C ALA A 41 14.03 -13.47 11.78
N PRO A 42 15.00 -13.88 12.64
CA PRO A 42 16.17 -13.07 12.95
C PRO A 42 17.00 -12.71 11.70
N ASP A 43 16.92 -13.51 10.64
CA ASP A 43 17.59 -13.30 9.35
C ASP A 43 17.10 -12.07 8.56
N VAL A 44 15.92 -11.55 8.91
CA VAL A 44 15.30 -10.41 8.21
C VAL A 44 14.80 -9.30 9.14
N THR A 45 14.96 -9.45 10.46
CA THR A 45 14.47 -8.50 11.47
C THR A 45 14.90 -7.06 11.20
N GLU A 46 16.15 -6.82 10.78
CA GLU A 46 16.65 -5.46 10.50
C GLU A 46 15.90 -4.75 9.35
N ARG A 47 15.23 -5.51 8.48
CA ARG A 47 14.48 -4.99 7.32
C ARG A 47 12.97 -4.91 7.57
N ILE A 48 12.49 -5.34 8.73
CA ILE A 48 11.07 -5.32 9.09
C ILE A 48 10.90 -4.49 10.36
N GLN A 49 10.37 -3.29 10.20
CA GLN A 49 10.08 -2.39 11.30
C GLN A 49 8.57 -2.33 11.54
N PHE A 50 8.19 -1.90 12.74
CA PHE A 50 6.80 -1.71 13.10
C PHE A 50 6.57 -0.31 13.66
N MET A 51 5.40 0.25 13.39
CA MET A 51 4.98 1.57 13.84
C MET A 51 3.52 1.51 14.27
N GLU A 52 3.22 2.05 15.44
CA GLU A 52 1.83 2.24 15.84
C GLU A 52 1.19 3.26 14.91
N HIS A 53 0.07 2.89 14.30
CA HIS A 53 -0.66 3.79 13.43
C HIS A 53 -2.10 3.32 13.27
N SER A 54 -3.03 4.25 13.45
CA SER A 54 -4.44 4.04 13.14
C SER A 54 -4.66 4.24 11.65
N PHE A 55 -5.48 3.38 11.04
CA PHE A 55 -5.93 3.55 9.65
C PHE A 55 -6.67 4.88 9.41
N TRP A 56 -7.20 5.50 10.47
CA TRP A 56 -7.95 6.75 10.43
C TRP A 56 -7.09 8.00 10.53
N ASP A 57 -5.82 7.85 10.92
CA ASP A 57 -4.90 8.97 11.04
C ASP A 57 -4.22 9.24 9.70
N PRO A 58 -3.85 10.50 9.39
CA PRO A 58 -3.08 10.83 8.20
C PRO A 58 -1.80 10.00 8.09
N GLN A 59 -1.48 9.54 6.88
CA GLN A 59 -0.31 8.70 6.67
C GLN A 59 0.97 9.55 6.71
N THR A 60 1.79 9.35 7.74
CA THR A 60 3.01 10.15 7.97
C THR A 60 4.25 9.60 7.27
N ILE A 61 4.19 8.38 6.74
CA ILE A 61 5.32 7.69 6.10
C ILE A 61 5.03 7.50 4.61
N ALA A 62 5.92 8.03 3.76
CA ALA A 62 5.92 7.75 2.33
C ALA A 62 6.47 6.34 2.07
N ALA A 63 5.81 5.58 1.18
CA ALA A 63 6.27 4.28 0.72
C ALA A 63 6.05 4.14 -0.79
N ASP A 64 6.91 3.35 -1.45
CA ASP A 64 6.75 3.04 -2.87
C ASP A 64 5.47 2.21 -3.13
N VAL A 65 5.10 1.37 -2.15
CA VAL A 65 3.92 0.49 -2.22
C VAL A 65 3.24 0.42 -0.86
N TYR A 66 1.94 0.66 -0.84
CA TYR A 66 1.09 0.43 0.32
C TYR A 66 0.36 -0.90 0.20
N PHE A 67 0.68 -1.84 1.08
CA PHE A 67 0.01 -3.14 1.14
C PHE A 67 -1.01 -3.15 2.29
N MET A 68 -2.28 -3.42 1.95
CA MET A 68 -3.42 -3.53 2.86
C MET A 68 -4.04 -4.92 2.70
N ARG A 69 -3.79 -5.82 3.65
CA ARG A 69 -4.35 -7.18 3.62
C ARG A 69 -5.34 -7.35 4.76
N ILE A 70 -6.59 -7.70 4.43
CA ILE A 70 -7.63 -7.98 5.44
C ILE A 70 -7.89 -6.72 6.30
N VAL A 71 -7.87 -5.54 5.68
CA VAL A 71 -8.17 -4.25 6.35
C VAL A 71 -9.50 -3.70 5.86
N LEU A 72 -9.69 -3.61 4.55
CA LEU A 72 -10.86 -2.96 3.95
C LEU A 72 -12.17 -3.72 4.17
N HIS A 73 -12.11 -5.03 4.41
CA HIS A 73 -13.30 -5.86 4.61
C HIS A 73 -14.00 -5.67 5.97
N ASP A 74 -13.36 -4.97 6.92
CA ASP A 74 -13.92 -4.74 8.27
C ASP A 74 -14.81 -3.49 8.33
N TRP A 75 -14.87 -2.71 7.25
CA TRP A 75 -15.47 -1.37 7.26
C TRP A 75 -16.43 -1.17 6.10
N ALA A 76 -17.41 -0.29 6.31
CA ALA A 76 -18.34 0.11 5.27
C ALA A 76 -17.61 0.95 4.19
N ASP A 77 -17.99 0.75 2.92
CA ASP A 77 -17.33 1.32 1.74
C ASP A 77 -17.04 2.83 1.85
N ASN A 78 -18.02 3.59 2.34
CA ASN A 78 -17.94 5.04 2.54
C ASN A 78 -16.84 5.48 3.52
N ALA A 79 -16.50 4.65 4.51
CA ALA A 79 -15.39 4.93 5.42
C ALA A 79 -14.03 4.58 4.77
N CYS A 80 -13.98 3.54 3.92
CA CYS A 80 -12.78 3.18 3.18
C CYS A 80 -12.38 4.23 2.14
N PHE A 81 -13.35 4.76 1.38
CA PHE A 81 -13.07 5.75 0.32
C PHE A 81 -12.39 7.01 0.86
N LYS A 82 -12.89 7.54 1.98
CA LYS A 82 -12.35 8.76 2.59
C LYS A 82 -10.87 8.63 2.98
N ASN A 83 -10.43 7.44 3.38
CA ASN A 83 -9.06 7.21 3.81
C ASN A 83 -8.16 6.79 2.66
N LEU A 84 -8.66 6.05 1.67
CA LEU A 84 -7.86 5.59 0.51
C LEU A 84 -7.33 6.76 -0.32
N GLU A 85 -8.02 7.90 -0.35
CA GLU A 85 -7.53 9.14 -0.97
C GLU A 85 -6.20 9.63 -0.35
N GLU A 86 -5.98 9.41 0.95
CA GLU A 86 -4.74 9.79 1.64
C GLU A 86 -3.55 8.91 1.22
N TYR A 87 -3.83 7.67 0.81
CA TYR A 87 -2.83 6.71 0.33
C TYR A 87 -2.57 6.80 -1.17
N HIS A 88 -3.33 7.64 -1.89
CA HIS A 88 -3.05 7.91 -3.29
C HIS A 88 -1.85 8.86 -3.36
N PRO A 89 -0.67 8.40 -3.80
CA PRO A 89 0.41 9.34 -4.05
C PRO A 89 -0.08 10.32 -5.13
N ARG A 90 0.12 11.63 -4.93
CA ARG A 90 0.00 12.66 -5.98
C ARG A 90 1.08 12.47 -7.07
N ASN A 91 1.29 11.24 -7.53
CA ASN A 91 2.22 10.92 -8.59
C ASN A 91 1.41 10.80 -9.88
N GLU A 92 1.10 11.96 -10.47
CA GLU A 92 0.97 12.06 -11.91
C GLU A 92 2.33 11.76 -12.53
N THR A 93 2.66 10.49 -12.68
CA THR A 93 3.59 10.07 -13.72
C THR A 93 2.86 9.01 -14.50
N GLU A 94 2.54 9.36 -15.74
CA GLU A 94 2.09 8.45 -16.79
C GLU A 94 2.78 7.09 -16.63
N LEU A 95 2.01 6.10 -16.20
CA LEU A 95 2.32 4.73 -16.57
C LEU A 95 1.95 4.62 -18.04
N GLU A 96 2.87 5.01 -18.93
CA GLU A 96 2.83 4.50 -20.30
C GLU A 96 3.03 2.99 -20.19
N ASP A 97 1.94 2.24 -20.31
CA ASP A 97 1.93 0.79 -20.33
C ASP A 97 2.31 0.33 -21.76
N PRO A 98 3.50 -0.28 -21.98
CA PRO A 98 3.93 -0.64 -23.32
C PRO A 98 3.24 -1.91 -23.87
N ASP A 99 2.27 -2.51 -23.17
CA ASP A 99 1.70 -3.80 -23.58
C ASP A 99 0.15 -3.87 -23.64
N ILE A 100 -0.55 -2.74 -23.67
CA ILE A 100 -1.95 -2.71 -24.11
C ILE A 100 -2.01 -2.25 -25.57
N GLY A 101 -1.80 -3.21 -26.46
CA GLY A 101 -2.24 -3.15 -27.84
C GLY A 101 -3.76 -3.08 -27.93
N ARG A 102 -4.34 -1.91 -27.65
CA ARG A 102 -5.71 -1.58 -28.05
C ARG A 102 -5.73 -0.26 -28.81
N THR A 103 -5.30 -0.34 -30.05
CA THR A 103 -5.74 0.60 -31.08
C THR A 103 -7.26 0.52 -31.21
N THR A 104 -7.97 1.52 -30.71
CA THR A 104 -9.20 1.99 -31.36
C THR A 104 -9.08 3.48 -31.53
N SER A 105 -8.61 3.85 -32.72
CA SER A 105 -8.86 5.10 -33.40
C SER A 105 -10.31 5.55 -33.20
N GLY A 106 -10.49 6.79 -32.75
CA GLY A 106 -11.81 7.38 -32.61
C GLY A 106 -11.70 8.88 -32.36
N GLY A 107 -10.97 9.57 -33.23
CA GLY A 107 -10.95 11.03 -33.22
C GLY A 107 -12.35 11.60 -33.47
N LYS A 108 -12.65 12.71 -32.79
CA LYS A 108 -13.42 13.81 -33.38
C LYS A 108 -13.04 15.12 -32.69
N VAL A 109 -12.17 15.83 -33.40
CA VAL A 109 -12.05 17.29 -33.53
C VAL A 109 -13.39 18.02 -33.41
N GLY A 110 -13.36 19.19 -32.75
CA GLY A 110 -14.49 20.13 -32.68
C GLY A 110 -14.71 20.96 -33.95
N ALA A 111 -15.93 21.48 -34.10
CA ALA A 111 -16.36 22.66 -34.87
C ALA A 111 -17.90 22.76 -34.72
N SER A 112 -18.45 23.84 -34.15
CA SER A 112 -18.88 25.08 -34.84
C SER A 112 -19.97 24.85 -35.90
N CYS A 113 -21.22 25.19 -35.54
CA CYS A 113 -22.27 25.63 -36.46
C CYS A 113 -22.97 26.83 -35.83
N GLY A 114 -22.84 27.99 -36.47
CA GLY A 114 -23.62 29.18 -36.16
C GLY A 114 -25.07 29.05 -36.64
N GLY A 115 -25.93 29.86 -36.02
CA GLY A 115 -27.28 30.21 -36.44
C GLY A 115 -27.50 31.67 -36.10
#